data_AF-A0A2R5FJX7-F1
#
_entry.id   AF-A0A2R5FJX7-F1
#
_cell.length_a   1.000
_cell.length_b   1.000
_cell.length_c   1.000
_cell.angle_alpha   90.00
_cell.angle_beta   90.00
_cell.angle_gamma   90.00
#
_symmetry.space_group_name_H-M   'P 1'
#
loop_
_entity.id
_entity.type
_entity.pdbx_description
1 polymer ?
#
loop_
_entity_poly.entity_id
_entity_poly.type
_entity_poly.pdbx_seq_one_letter_code
_entity_poly.pdbx_strand_id
1 'polypeptide(L)'
;MTQELIDLKNSILEGRYADALAIVDELEGMSKKAILRQIKSFLRILLIHLIKNKLEQRLTNSWAASIRNAIREIKEVNIKDNKTSYYINLDEWGNLIEEEIIEDAIADASEEVMNGKFTRSQLSAMLDKNQILTTATSLLALTYTYSPKELPAIMDDYLSQLAGGEDWINREK
;
A
#
# COMPACT_ATOMS: atom_id res chain seq x y z
N MET A 1 -5.98 2.19 28.63
CA MET A 1 -4.96 1.18 28.99
C MET A 1 -5.58 -0.16 28.67
N THR A 2 -5.02 -0.92 27.72
CA THR A 2 -5.57 -2.22 27.29
C THR A 2 -5.30 -3.28 28.36
N GLN A 3 -6.09 -4.36 28.38
CA GLN A 3 -6.03 -5.41 29.41
C GLN A 3 -4.64 -6.06 29.46
N GLU A 4 -4.01 -6.24 28.30
CA GLU A 4 -2.67 -6.80 28.12
C GLU A 4 -1.59 -5.95 28.82
N LEU A 5 -1.73 -4.62 28.85
CA LEU A 5 -0.80 -3.74 29.59
C LEU A 5 -0.96 -3.86 31.10
N ILE A 6 -2.17 -4.14 31.57
CA ILE A 6 -2.45 -4.40 32.99
C ILE A 6 -1.84 -5.75 33.39
N ASP A 7 -2.04 -6.78 32.57
CA ASP A 7 -1.53 -8.13 32.81
C ASP A 7 0.00 -8.20 32.73
N LEU A 8 0.61 -7.45 31.81
CA LEU A 8 2.05 -7.25 31.74
C LEU A 8 2.58 -6.61 33.03
N LYS A 9 1.97 -5.51 33.47
CA LYS A 9 2.35 -4.82 34.70
C LYS A 9 2.26 -5.75 35.92
N ASN A 10 1.17 -6.51 36.04
CA ASN A 10 0.98 -7.45 37.13
C ASN A 10 2.04 -8.56 37.12
N SER A 11 2.30 -9.15 35.95
CA SER A 11 3.34 -10.18 35.80
C SER A 11 4.74 -9.67 36.17
N ILE A 12 5.07 -8.42 35.83
CA ILE A 12 6.31 -7.77 36.27
C ILE A 12 6.35 -7.59 37.79
N LEU A 13 5.27 -7.09 38.40
CA LEU A 13 5.20 -6.85 39.85
C LEU A 13 5.25 -8.16 40.66
N GLU A 14 4.71 -9.24 40.12
CA GLU A 14 4.65 -10.56 40.75
C GLU A 14 5.88 -11.43 40.43
N GLY A 15 6.87 -10.90 39.68
CA GLY A 15 8.11 -11.60 39.34
C GLY A 15 7.96 -12.72 38.30
N ARG A 16 6.81 -12.80 37.62
CA ARG A 16 6.54 -13.77 36.56
C ARG A 16 7.07 -13.25 35.22
N TYR A 17 8.39 -13.22 35.08
CA TYR A 17 9.04 -12.64 33.90
C TYR A 17 8.80 -13.44 32.61
N ALA A 18 8.63 -14.76 32.70
CA ALA A 18 8.30 -15.57 31.52
C ALA A 18 6.92 -15.19 30.96
N ASP A 19 5.91 -15.05 31.82
CA ASP A 19 4.57 -14.60 31.43
C ASP A 19 4.62 -13.17 30.88
N ALA A 20 5.39 -12.28 31.52
CA ALA A 20 5.58 -10.92 31.04
C ALA A 20 6.17 -10.87 29.62
N LEU A 21 7.19 -11.69 29.34
CA LEU A 21 7.80 -11.77 28.00
C LEU A 21 6.81 -12.31 26.96
N ALA A 22 6.00 -13.32 27.31
CA ALA A 22 4.98 -13.85 26.40
C ALA A 22 3.94 -12.78 26.02
N ILE A 23 3.54 -11.92 26.96
CA ILE A 23 2.61 -10.80 26.70
C ILE A 23 3.27 -9.73 25.81
N VAL A 24 4.58 -9.47 25.99
CA VAL A 24 5.32 -8.56 25.09
C VAL A 24 5.32 -9.09 23.66
N ASP A 25 5.60 -10.37 23.46
CA ASP A 25 5.59 -11.00 22.13
C ASP A 25 4.19 -10.91 21.47
N GLU A 26 3.12 -11.09 22.25
CA GLU A 26 1.75 -10.93 21.78
C GLU A 26 1.45 -9.48 21.35
N LEU A 27 1.80 -8.49 22.18
CA LEU A 27 1.62 -7.07 21.88
C LEU A 27 2.41 -6.64 20.64
N GLU A 28 3.65 -7.12 20.47
CA GLU A 28 4.45 -6.90 19.27
C GLU A 28 3.79 -7.52 18.03
N GLY A 29 3.28 -8.74 18.14
CA GLY A 29 2.54 -9.42 17.09
C GLY A 29 1.27 -8.65 16.67
N MET A 30 0.50 -8.14 17.63
CA MET A 30 -0.69 -7.32 17.38
C MET A 30 -0.34 -6.02 16.65
N SER A 31 0.71 -5.32 17.09
CA SER A 31 1.21 -4.09 16.44
C SER A 31 1.63 -4.37 14.99
N LYS A 32 2.44 -5.40 14.76
CA LYS A 32 2.85 -5.82 13.41
C LYS A 32 1.64 -6.12 12.52
N LYS A 33 0.65 -6.84 13.02
CA LYS A 33 -0.57 -7.17 12.26
C LYS A 33 -1.37 -5.91 11.89
N ALA A 34 -1.49 -4.95 12.80
CA ALA A 34 -2.18 -3.69 12.54
C ALA A 34 -1.49 -2.88 11.43
N ILE A 35 -0.16 -2.78 11.47
CA ILE A 35 0.64 -2.09 10.46
C ILE A 35 0.53 -2.76 9.10
N LEU A 36 0.66 -4.09 9.03
CA LEU A 36 0.49 -4.83 7.78
C LEU A 36 -0.91 -4.65 7.18
N ARG A 37 -1.97 -4.66 8.01
CA ARG A 37 -3.33 -4.37 7.56
C ARG A 37 -3.46 -2.95 6.99
N GLN A 38 -2.83 -1.97 7.62
CA GLN A 38 -2.84 -0.59 7.12
C GLN A 38 -2.12 -0.47 5.77
N ILE A 39 -0.95 -1.11 5.62
CA ILE A 39 -0.23 -1.18 4.34
C ILE A 39 -1.11 -1.82 3.27
N LYS A 40 -1.72 -2.97 3.55
CA LYS A 40 -2.61 -3.67 2.62
C LYS A 40 -3.79 -2.80 2.17
N SER A 41 -4.35 -1.99 3.08
CA SER A 41 -5.42 -1.04 2.75
C SER A 41 -4.97 0.03 1.74
N PHE A 42 -3.82 0.66 1.96
CA PHE A 42 -3.29 1.64 1.02
C PHE A 42 -2.83 1.01 -0.30
N LEU A 43 -2.27 -0.20 -0.23
CA LEU A 43 -1.86 -0.96 -1.41
C LEU A 43 -3.07 -1.30 -2.29
N ARG A 44 -4.21 -1.68 -1.70
CA ARG A 44 -5.46 -1.89 -2.43
C ARG A 44 -5.92 -0.60 -3.15
N ILE A 45 -5.89 0.54 -2.47
CA ILE A 45 -6.22 1.85 -3.08
C ILE A 45 -5.30 2.18 -4.26
N LEU A 46 -3.99 1.96 -4.10
CA LEU A 46 -3.01 2.14 -5.17
C LEU A 46 -3.38 1.29 -6.39
N LEU A 47 -3.61 -0.01 -6.20
CA LEU A 47 -3.91 -0.94 -7.29
C LEU A 47 -5.22 -0.60 -8.00
N ILE A 48 -6.28 -0.20 -7.28
CA ILE A 48 -7.54 0.24 -7.87
C ILE A 48 -7.30 1.37 -8.87
N HIS A 49 -6.51 2.38 -8.49
CA HIS A 49 -6.25 3.53 -9.35
C HIS A 49 -5.31 3.21 -10.51
N LEU A 50 -4.36 2.30 -10.34
CA LEU A 50 -3.53 1.81 -11.44
C LEU A 50 -4.36 1.00 -12.45
N ILE A 51 -5.27 0.16 -11.98
CA ILE A 51 -6.20 -0.60 -12.84
C ILE A 51 -7.08 0.36 -13.65
N LYS A 52 -7.67 1.37 -12.99
CA LYS A 52 -8.46 2.42 -13.66
C LYS A 52 -7.64 3.18 -14.70
N ASN A 53 -6.41 3.57 -14.36
CA ASN A 53 -5.50 4.23 -15.29
C ASN A 53 -5.23 3.37 -16.54
N LYS A 54 -4.96 2.07 -16.36
CA LYS A 54 -4.70 1.16 -17.48
C LYS A 54 -5.94 0.87 -18.32
N LEU A 55 -7.12 0.79 -17.74
CA LEU A 55 -8.34 0.48 -18.52
C LEU A 55 -8.90 1.71 -19.23
N GLU A 56 -8.84 2.88 -18.59
CA GLU A 56 -9.39 4.12 -19.15
C GLU A 56 -8.35 4.96 -19.90
N GLN A 57 -7.08 4.53 -19.92
CA GLN A 57 -5.97 5.16 -20.64
C GLN A 57 -5.83 6.66 -20.33
N ARG A 58 -6.15 7.05 -19.09
CA ARG A 58 -6.14 8.44 -18.63
C ARG A 58 -5.70 8.53 -17.17
N LEU A 59 -5.21 9.70 -16.77
CA LEU A 59 -4.89 10.00 -15.38
C LEU A 59 -5.61 11.28 -14.95
N THR A 60 -6.50 11.17 -13.96
CA THR A 60 -7.17 12.36 -13.39
C THR A 60 -6.39 12.93 -12.21
N ASN A 61 -6.71 14.17 -11.84
CA ASN A 61 -6.16 14.79 -10.64
C ASN A 61 -6.46 14.00 -9.36
N SER A 62 -7.69 13.50 -9.22
CA SER A 62 -8.06 12.72 -8.04
C SER A 62 -7.34 11.38 -8.01
N TRP A 63 -7.14 10.73 -9.16
CA TRP A 63 -6.43 9.45 -9.21
C TRP A 63 -4.94 9.60 -8.93
N ALA A 64 -4.30 10.60 -9.54
CA ALA A 64 -2.92 10.95 -9.22
C ALA A 64 -2.78 11.26 -7.73
N ALA A 65 -3.68 12.05 -7.15
CA ALA A 65 -3.67 12.35 -5.71
C ALA A 65 -3.82 11.09 -4.85
N SER A 66 -4.74 10.18 -5.18
CA SER A 66 -4.94 8.90 -4.47
C SER A 66 -3.71 8.01 -4.53
N ILE A 67 -3.11 7.84 -5.72
CA ILE A 67 -1.87 7.08 -5.88
C ILE A 67 -0.77 7.70 -5.03
N ARG A 68 -0.62 9.03 -5.07
CA ARG A 68 0.42 9.69 -4.29
C ARG A 68 0.23 9.51 -2.80
N ASN A 69 -1.01 9.67 -2.34
CA ASN A 69 -1.34 9.51 -0.94
C ASN A 69 -1.03 8.08 -0.48
N ALA A 70 -1.50 7.07 -1.21
CA ALA A 70 -1.24 5.67 -0.88
C ALA A 70 0.25 5.37 -0.74
N ILE A 71 1.09 5.81 -1.69
CA ILE A 71 2.55 5.59 -1.63
C ILE A 71 3.20 6.30 -0.44
N ARG A 72 2.79 7.54 -0.14
CA ARG A 72 3.32 8.29 1.01
C ARG A 72 2.96 7.64 2.34
N GLU A 73 1.70 7.24 2.51
CA GLU A 73 1.24 6.57 3.73
C GLU A 73 1.93 5.21 3.89
N ILE A 74 2.09 4.42 2.81
CA ILE A 74 2.86 3.17 2.85
C ILE A 74 4.30 3.41 3.29
N LYS A 75 4.98 4.44 2.75
CA LYS A 75 6.34 4.79 3.17
C LYS A 75 6.42 5.07 4.67
N GLU A 76 5.45 5.83 5.18
CA GLU A 76 5.42 6.25 6.59
C GLU A 76 5.26 5.06 7.54
N VAL A 77 4.33 4.14 7.23
CA VAL A 77 4.03 3.02 8.14
C VAL A 77 4.91 1.79 7.93
N ASN A 78 5.54 1.63 6.76
CA ASN A 78 6.36 0.45 6.47
C ASN A 78 7.75 0.49 7.12
N ILE A 79 8.25 1.67 7.49
CA ILE A 79 9.54 1.80 8.19
C ILE A 79 9.36 1.53 9.69
N LYS A 80 10.16 0.61 10.25
CA LYS A 80 10.13 0.31 11.68
C LYS A 80 10.72 1.46 12.51
N ASP A 81 10.50 1.42 13.81
CA ASP A 81 10.97 2.46 14.75
C ASP A 81 12.49 2.67 14.72
N ASN A 82 13.27 1.63 14.38
CA ASN A 82 14.72 1.71 14.21
C ASN A 82 15.18 2.46 12.95
N LYS A 83 14.25 2.94 12.10
CA LYS A 83 14.48 3.71 10.87
C LYS A 83 15.42 3.06 9.84
N THR A 84 15.70 1.78 9.98
CA THR A 84 16.67 1.04 9.16
C THR A 84 16.11 -0.26 8.61
N SER A 85 14.97 -0.72 9.12
CA SER A 85 14.32 -1.96 8.68
C SER A 85 12.85 -1.73 8.37
N TYR A 86 12.26 -2.64 7.62
CA TYR A 86 10.90 -2.51 7.10
C TYR A 86 10.01 -3.69 7.51
N TYR A 87 8.70 -3.47 7.56
CA TYR A 87 7.72 -4.53 7.80
C TYR A 87 7.54 -5.43 6.57
N ILE A 88 7.63 -4.84 5.38
CA ILE A 88 7.71 -5.51 4.08
C ILE A 88 8.98 -4.98 3.42
N ASN A 89 9.87 -5.86 2.97
CA ASN A 89 11.09 -5.51 2.25
C ASN A 89 10.81 -5.32 0.76
N LEU A 90 11.77 -4.73 0.05
CA LEU A 90 11.63 -4.35 -1.35
C LEU A 90 11.28 -5.55 -2.27
N ASP A 91 11.84 -6.72 -1.98
CA ASP A 91 11.63 -7.97 -2.72
C ASP A 91 10.34 -8.71 -2.35
N GLU A 92 9.65 -8.30 -1.29
CA GLU A 92 8.44 -8.97 -0.79
C GLU A 92 7.14 -8.40 -1.42
N TRP A 93 7.19 -7.21 -2.02
CA TRP A 93 5.99 -6.56 -2.58
C TRP A 93 5.32 -7.37 -3.68
N GLY A 94 6.11 -7.98 -4.56
CA GLY A 94 5.59 -8.75 -5.70
C GLY A 94 4.64 -9.85 -5.22
N ASN A 95 5.17 -10.72 -4.36
CA ASN A 95 4.44 -11.82 -3.76
C ASN A 95 3.22 -11.34 -2.95
N LEU A 96 3.37 -10.28 -2.14
CA LEU A 96 2.27 -9.72 -1.36
C LEU A 96 1.11 -9.26 -2.24
N ILE A 97 1.40 -8.56 -3.35
CA ILE A 97 0.38 -8.06 -4.27
C ILE A 97 -0.32 -9.23 -4.97
N GLU A 98 0.45 -10.18 -5.50
CA GLU A 98 -0.07 -11.31 -6.26
C GLU A 98 -0.96 -12.23 -5.41
N GLU A 99 -0.50 -12.59 -4.22
CA GLU A 99 -1.19 -13.59 -3.39
C GLU A 99 -2.35 -13.00 -2.58
N GLU A 100 -2.26 -11.73 -2.17
CA GLU A 100 -3.19 -11.20 -1.16
C GLU A 100 -4.07 -10.03 -1.59
N ILE A 101 -3.70 -9.25 -2.61
CA ILE A 101 -4.32 -7.92 -2.82
C ILE A 101 -4.93 -7.75 -4.22
N ILE A 102 -4.31 -8.29 -5.27
CA ILE A 102 -4.66 -7.98 -6.65
C ILE A 102 -6.11 -8.36 -6.98
N GLU A 103 -6.59 -9.49 -6.48
CA GLU A 103 -7.94 -10.00 -6.76
C GLU A 103 -9.04 -9.13 -6.12
N ASP A 104 -8.81 -8.63 -4.91
CA ASP A 104 -9.71 -7.72 -4.22
C ASP A 104 -9.71 -6.31 -4.84
N ALA A 105 -8.54 -5.87 -5.34
CA ALA A 105 -8.43 -4.60 -6.05
C ALA A 105 -9.12 -4.64 -7.42
N ILE A 106 -9.05 -5.77 -8.14
CA ILE A 106 -9.79 -6.00 -9.39
C ILE A 106 -11.30 -5.97 -9.14
N ALA A 107 -11.76 -6.59 -8.04
CA ALA A 107 -13.16 -6.58 -7.67
C ALA A 107 -13.67 -5.14 -7.45
N ASP A 108 -13.00 -4.35 -6.60
CA ASP A 108 -13.41 -2.97 -6.34
C ASP A 108 -13.30 -2.08 -7.59
N ALA A 109 -12.20 -2.23 -8.35
CA ALA A 109 -12.03 -1.47 -9.58
C ALA A 109 -13.14 -1.78 -10.59
N SER A 110 -13.68 -3.00 -10.61
CA SER A 110 -14.79 -3.35 -11.51
C SER A 110 -16.08 -2.58 -11.20
N GLU A 111 -16.30 -2.17 -9.96
CA GLU A 111 -17.44 -1.34 -9.58
C GLU A 111 -17.26 0.13 -10.01
N GLU A 112 -16.02 0.62 -10.09
CA GLU A 112 -15.70 2.01 -10.41
C GLU A 112 -15.39 2.26 -11.90
N VAL A 113 -14.72 1.31 -12.57
CA VAL A 113 -14.23 1.46 -13.94
C VAL A 113 -15.39 1.57 -14.91
N MET A 114 -15.34 2.58 -15.80
CA MET A 114 -16.35 2.79 -16.84
C MET A 114 -17.79 2.79 -16.28
N ASN A 115 -17.99 3.28 -15.05
CA ASN A 115 -19.26 3.26 -14.32
C ASN A 115 -19.85 1.86 -14.10
N GLY A 116 -19.01 0.88 -13.74
CA GLY A 116 -19.47 -0.48 -13.42
C GLY A 116 -19.83 -1.32 -14.64
N LYS A 117 -19.31 -0.97 -15.83
CA LYS A 117 -19.67 -1.62 -17.10
C LYS A 117 -19.21 -3.08 -17.20
N PHE A 118 -18.17 -3.45 -16.47
CA PHE A 118 -17.55 -4.77 -16.54
C PHE A 118 -17.69 -5.51 -15.22
N THR A 119 -17.98 -6.81 -15.28
CA THR A 119 -17.89 -7.68 -14.10
C THR A 119 -16.42 -7.89 -13.72
N ARG A 120 -16.17 -8.31 -12.47
CA ARG A 120 -14.84 -8.74 -12.01
C ARG A 120 -14.16 -9.70 -12.98
N SER A 121 -14.87 -10.72 -13.49
CA SER A 121 -14.30 -11.73 -14.39
C SER A 121 -13.93 -11.15 -15.76
N GLN A 122 -14.76 -10.26 -16.31
CA GLN A 122 -14.47 -9.56 -17.56
C GLN A 122 -13.25 -8.65 -17.41
N LEU A 123 -13.20 -7.88 -16.32
CA LEU A 123 -12.09 -6.98 -16.05
C LEU A 123 -10.78 -7.74 -15.86
N SER A 124 -10.80 -8.84 -15.09
CA SER A 124 -9.64 -9.71 -14.86
C SER A 124 -9.07 -10.31 -16.16
N ALA A 125 -9.94 -10.64 -17.13
CA ALA A 125 -9.52 -11.18 -18.43
C ALA A 125 -8.93 -10.12 -19.37
N MET A 126 -9.33 -8.85 -19.22
CA MET A 126 -8.82 -7.74 -20.02
C MET A 126 -7.52 -7.15 -19.47
N LEU A 127 -7.22 -7.39 -18.19
CA LEU A 127 -6.12 -6.74 -17.48
C LEU A 127 -4.80 -7.49 -17.68
N ASP A 128 -3.76 -6.78 -18.09
CA ASP A 128 -2.39 -7.25 -17.94
C ASP A 128 -1.94 -7.08 -16.48
N LYS A 129 -2.14 -8.13 -15.68
CA LYS A 129 -1.77 -8.15 -14.26
C LYS A 129 -0.28 -7.94 -14.03
N ASN A 130 0.57 -8.45 -14.94
CA ASN A 130 2.03 -8.31 -14.83
C ASN A 130 2.45 -6.85 -15.00
N GLN A 131 1.81 -6.12 -15.92
CA GLN A 131 2.07 -4.70 -16.09
C GLN A 131 1.64 -3.87 -14.86
N ILE A 132 0.49 -4.20 -14.26
CA ILE A 132 0.03 -3.57 -13.01
C ILE A 132 1.03 -3.82 -11.88
N LEU A 133 1.45 -5.08 -11.70
CA LEU A 133 2.41 -5.47 -10.69
C LEU A 133 3.75 -4.75 -10.85
N THR A 134 4.27 -4.72 -12.08
CA THR A 134 5.52 -4.01 -12.41
C THR A 134 5.42 -2.51 -12.10
N THR A 135 4.29 -1.89 -12.45
CA THR A 135 4.06 -0.47 -12.18
C THR A 135 3.98 -0.21 -10.67
N ALA A 136 3.21 -1.03 -9.95
CA ALA A 136 3.03 -0.88 -8.50
C ALA A 136 4.34 -1.07 -7.73
N THR A 137 5.08 -2.13 -8.03
CA THR A 137 6.39 -2.41 -7.39
C THR A 137 7.42 -1.34 -7.70
N SER A 138 7.42 -0.79 -8.93
CA SER A 138 8.29 0.35 -9.29
C SER A 138 7.98 1.60 -8.46
N LEU A 139 6.70 1.93 -8.26
CA LEU A 139 6.29 3.05 -7.40
C LEU A 139 6.65 2.80 -5.93
N LEU A 140 6.46 1.57 -5.44
CA LEU A 140 6.81 1.18 -4.08
C LEU A 140 8.32 1.24 -3.83
N ALA A 141 9.15 0.92 -4.82
CA ALA A 141 10.60 1.03 -4.74
C ALA A 141 11.09 2.46 -4.46
N LEU A 142 10.34 3.48 -4.91
CA LEU A 142 10.63 4.89 -4.62
C LEU A 142 10.63 5.17 -3.12
N THR A 143 9.81 4.44 -2.34
CA THR A 143 9.69 4.64 -0.89
C THR A 143 10.95 4.23 -0.11
N TYR A 144 11.82 3.42 -0.71
CA TYR A 144 13.10 3.01 -0.13
C TYR A 144 14.24 3.94 -0.51
N THR A 145 14.09 4.65 -1.64
CA THR A 145 15.17 5.44 -2.23
C THR A 145 15.07 6.91 -1.84
N TYR A 146 13.87 7.49 -1.91
CA TYR A 146 13.69 8.93 -1.77
C TYR A 146 13.16 9.32 -0.40
N SER A 147 13.60 10.47 0.12
CA SER A 147 13.08 11.01 1.38
C SER A 147 11.61 11.44 1.24
N PRO A 148 10.85 11.59 2.35
CA PRO A 148 9.48 12.13 2.29
C PRO A 148 9.37 13.50 1.62
N LYS A 149 10.46 14.29 1.63
CA LYS A 149 10.51 15.62 1.01
C LYS A 149 10.65 15.55 -0.51
N GLU A 150 11.44 14.60 -1.01
CA GLU A 150 11.72 14.46 -2.46
C GLU A 150 10.65 13.63 -3.17
N LEU A 151 10.09 12.65 -2.45
CA LEU A 151 9.17 11.67 -2.99
C LEU A 151 7.99 12.27 -3.78
N PRO A 152 7.34 13.39 -3.36
CA PRO A 152 6.26 13.97 -4.15
C PRO A 152 6.70 14.38 -5.56
N ALA A 153 7.84 15.06 -5.70
CA ALA A 153 8.33 15.52 -7.01
C ALA A 153 8.70 14.33 -7.92
N ILE A 154 9.41 13.35 -7.36
CA ILE A 154 9.76 12.13 -8.11
C ILE A 154 8.52 11.37 -8.57
N MET A 155 7.49 11.30 -7.72
CA MET A 155 6.24 10.65 -8.11
C MET A 155 5.51 11.40 -9.22
N ASP A 156 5.62 12.72 -9.32
CA ASP A 156 5.05 13.47 -10.44
C ASP A 156 5.69 13.05 -11.76
N ASP A 157 7.02 12.90 -11.77
CA ASP A 157 7.77 12.44 -12.94
C ASP A 157 7.34 11.02 -13.34
N TYR A 158 7.23 10.09 -12.38
CA TYR A 158 6.75 8.72 -12.66
C TYR A 158 5.29 8.69 -13.14
N LEU A 159 4.41 9.47 -12.51
CA LEU A 159 3.00 9.54 -12.87
C LEU A 159 2.80 10.13 -14.28
N SER A 160 3.67 11.06 -14.70
CA SER A 160 3.64 11.63 -16.05
C SER A 160 3.90 10.57 -17.15
N GLN A 161 4.56 9.46 -16.80
CA GLN A 161 4.86 8.35 -17.71
C GLN A 161 3.74 7.30 -17.78
N LEU A 162 2.70 7.42 -16.93
CA LEU A 162 1.52 6.56 -17.01
C LEU A 162 0.63 6.96 -18.20
N ALA A 163 -0.35 6.11 -18.53
CA ALA A 163 -1.30 6.41 -19.60
C ALA A 163 -2.08 7.70 -19.29
N GLY A 164 -2.08 8.66 -20.21
CA GLY A 164 -2.63 10.01 -20.00
C GLY A 164 -1.90 10.85 -18.93
N GLY A 165 -0.70 10.44 -18.52
CA GLY A 165 0.14 11.19 -17.58
C GLY A 165 0.69 12.49 -18.16
N GLU A 166 0.96 12.53 -19.48
CA GLU A 166 1.40 13.73 -20.19
C GLU A 166 0.32 14.82 -20.20
N ASP A 167 -0.92 14.46 -20.54
CA ASP A 167 -2.07 15.38 -20.48
C ASP A 167 -2.29 15.87 -19.05
N TRP A 168 -2.13 14.96 -18.08
CA TRP A 168 -2.26 15.30 -16.68
C TRP A 168 -1.19 16.30 -16.24
N ILE A 169 0.10 16.08 -16.52
CA ILE A 169 1.16 16.98 -16.03
C ILE A 169 1.10 18.36 -16.70
N ASN A 170 0.67 18.42 -17.97
CA ASN A 170 0.57 19.64 -18.76
C ASN A 170 -0.79 20.34 -18.68
N ARG A 171 -1.70 19.87 -17.81
CA ARG A 171 -3.03 20.47 -17.64
C ARG A 171 -2.95 21.96 -17.31
N GLU A 172 -3.79 22.76 -17.93
CA GLU A 172 -3.98 24.16 -17.54
C GLU A 172 -4.54 24.21 -16.10
N LYS A 173 -4.03 25.15 -15.30
CA LYS A 173 -4.44 25.34 -13.90
C LYS A 173 -5.68 26.21 -13.78
#